data_AF-A0A662E7B0-F1
#
_entry.id   AF-A0A662E7B0-F1
#
_cell.length_a   1.000
_cell.length_b   1.000
_cell.length_c   1.000
_cell.angle_alpha   90.00
_cell.angle_beta   90.00
_cell.angle_gamma   90.00
#
_symmetry.space_group_name_H-M   'P 1'
#
loop_
_entity.id
_entity.type
_entity.pdbx_description
1 polymer ?
#
loop_
_entity_poly.entity_id
_entity_poly.type
_entity_poly.pdbx_seq_one_letter_code
_entity_poly.pdbx_strand_id
1 'polypeptide(L)'
;MRYDDPNVTVGAVVGIVGVILTFVSIVLLQALFFHMQEGEMERKVYSQSNEELRSLDAQQIETLNSYGWIDQTGGVAHIPIANAMELVVAEQTGR
;
A
#
# COMPACT_ATOMS: atom_id res chain seq x y z
N MET A 1 -57.93 35.23 15.99
CA MET A 1 -56.89 34.26 15.59
C MET A 1 -56.34 33.65 16.87
N ARG A 2 -56.62 32.36 17.13
CA ARG A 2 -56.13 31.64 18.32
C ARG A 2 -54.66 31.30 18.06
N TYR A 3 -53.75 31.77 18.90
CA TYR A 3 -52.38 31.28 18.89
C TYR A 3 -52.43 29.87 19.49
N ASP A 4 -52.18 28.85 18.67
CA ASP A 4 -51.81 27.54 19.20
C ASP A 4 -50.37 27.68 19.68
N ASP A 5 -50.19 27.68 21.01
CA ASP A 5 -48.86 27.78 21.59
C ASP A 5 -48.02 26.58 21.13
N PRO A 6 -46.86 26.80 20.48
CA PRO A 6 -46.04 25.73 19.98
C PRO A 6 -45.57 24.87 21.16
N ASN A 7 -45.91 23.57 21.11
CA ASN A 7 -45.52 22.64 22.16
C ASN A 7 -44.00 22.41 22.09
N VAL A 8 -43.27 23.17 22.91
CA VAL A 8 -41.81 23.12 23.04
C VAL A 8 -41.31 21.73 23.40
N THR A 9 -42.10 20.95 24.15
CA THR A 9 -41.78 19.56 24.51
C THR A 9 -41.83 18.65 23.29
N VAL A 10 -42.81 18.81 22.40
CA VAL A 10 -42.90 18.03 21.16
C VAL A 10 -41.74 18.37 20.22
N GLY A 11 -41.40 19.65 20.08
CA GLY A 11 -40.25 20.07 19.28
C GLY A 11 -38.92 19.52 19.82
N ALA A 12 -38.72 19.55 21.13
CA ALA A 12 -37.53 19.01 21.77
C ALA A 12 -37.39 17.49 21.59
N VAL A 13 -38.49 16.74 21.76
CA VAL A 13 -38.50 15.28 21.56
C VAL A 13 -38.20 14.92 20.11
N VAL A 14 -38.82 15.61 19.14
CA VAL A 14 -38.58 15.37 17.72
C VAL A 14 -37.12 15.67 17.35
N GLY A 15 -36.54 16.75 17.90
CA GLY A 15 -35.13 17.07 17.70
C GLY A 15 -34.18 15.99 18.24
N ILE A 16 -34.40 15.52 19.46
CA ILE A 16 -33.58 14.45 20.08
C ILE A 16 -33.68 13.16 19.25
N VAL A 17 -34.89 12.77 18.87
CA VAL A 17 -35.11 11.57 18.05
C VAL A 17 -34.43 11.71 16.68
N GLY A 18 -34.48 12.89 16.07
CA GLY A 18 -33.80 13.18 14.81
C GLY A 18 -32.29 13.03 14.92
N VAL A 19 -31.66 13.60 15.96
CA VAL A 19 -30.22 13.48 16.19
C VAL A 19 -29.81 12.03 16.41
N ILE A 20 -30.57 11.27 17.20
CA ILE A 20 -30.31 9.85 17.43
C ILE A 20 -30.42 9.06 16.12
N LEU A 21 -31.45 9.30 15.32
CA LEU A 21 -31.62 8.63 14.03
C LEU A 21 -30.47 8.95 13.07
N THR A 22 -30.03 10.21 12.99
CA THR A 22 -28.88 10.59 12.17
C THR A 22 -27.58 9.95 12.68
N PHE A 23 -27.39 9.90 14.00
CA PHE A 23 -26.22 9.24 14.57
C PHE A 23 -26.21 7.74 14.23
N VAL A 24 -27.35 7.07 14.40
CA VAL A 24 -27.51 5.65 14.06
C VAL A 24 -27.29 5.40 12.56
N SER A 25 -27.78 6.28 11.68
CA SER A 25 -27.57 6.13 10.24
C SER A 25 -26.10 6.28 9.84
N ILE A 26 -25.37 7.22 10.46
CA ILE A 26 -23.92 7.38 10.25
C ILE A 26 -23.18 6.12 10.70
N VAL A 27 -23.47 5.62 11.92
CA VAL A 27 -22.83 4.41 12.46
C VAL A 27 -23.12 3.19 11.58
N LEU A 28 -24.35 3.05 11.08
CA LEU A 28 -24.73 1.96 10.17
C LEU A 28 -23.96 2.02 8.85
N LEU A 29 -23.87 3.22 8.25
CA LEU A 29 -23.11 3.42 7.02
C LEU A 29 -21.62 3.14 7.22
N GLN A 30 -21.05 3.58 8.34
CA GLN A 30 -19.67 3.28 8.69
C GLN A 30 -19.47 1.78 8.87
N ALA A 31 -20.34 1.08 9.60
CA ALA A 31 -20.25 -0.36 9.81
C ALA A 31 -20.35 -1.14 8.49
N LEU A 32 -21.28 -0.77 7.61
CA LEU A 32 -21.40 -1.36 6.26
C LEU A 32 -20.14 -1.11 5.43
N PHE A 33 -19.61 0.11 5.48
CA PHE A 33 -18.40 0.48 4.77
C PHE A 33 -17.19 -0.31 5.29
N PHE A 34 -16.96 -0.36 6.60
CA PHE A 34 -15.87 -1.13 7.21
C PHE A 34 -16.00 -2.64 6.91
N HIS A 35 -17.20 -3.21 6.98
CA HIS A 35 -17.42 -4.62 6.62
C HIS A 35 -17.07 -4.92 5.16
N MET A 36 -17.32 -3.99 4.24
CA MET A 36 -16.89 -4.12 2.84
C MET A 36 -15.38 -3.83 2.65
N GLN A 37 -14.80 -2.96 3.47
CA GLN A 37 -13.43 -2.47 3.31
C GLN A 37 -12.37 -3.35 3.99
N GLU A 38 -12.75 -4.20 4.96
CA GLU A 38 -11.85 -5.19 5.57
C GLU A 38 -11.25 -6.14 4.52
N GLY A 39 -11.98 -6.45 3.43
CA GLY A 39 -11.44 -7.23 2.31
C GLY A 39 -10.47 -6.47 1.38
N GLU A 40 -10.38 -5.14 1.51
CA GLU A 40 -9.53 -4.28 0.66
C GLU A 40 -8.23 -3.86 1.35
N MET A 41 -8.15 -3.84 2.68
CA MET A 41 -6.94 -3.40 3.41
C MET A 41 -5.77 -4.38 3.22
N GLU A 42 -6.06 -5.69 3.19
CA GLU A 42 -5.05 -6.71 2.86
C GLU A 42 -4.57 -6.59 1.41
N ARG A 43 -5.43 -6.17 0.48
CA ARG A 43 -5.04 -5.92 -0.91
C ARG A 43 -4.25 -4.62 -1.03
N LYS A 44 -4.68 -3.49 -0.48
CA LYS A 44 -4.06 -2.18 -0.77
C LYS A 44 -2.64 -2.01 -0.22
N VAL A 45 -2.29 -2.66 0.89
CA VAL A 45 -0.92 -2.60 1.42
C VAL A 45 0.06 -3.46 0.62
N TYR A 46 -0.42 -4.48 -0.13
CA TYR A 46 0.41 -5.37 -0.95
C TYR A 46 0.25 -5.19 -2.48
N SER A 47 -0.88 -4.67 -2.96
CA SER A 47 -1.22 -4.54 -4.39
C SER A 47 -0.69 -3.26 -5.00
N GLN A 48 -0.27 -2.30 -4.18
CA GLN A 48 0.60 -1.21 -4.62
C GLN A 48 2.06 -1.61 -4.48
N SER A 49 2.36 -2.90 -4.70
CA SER A 49 3.69 -3.29 -5.18
C SER A 49 3.96 -2.45 -6.42
N ASN A 50 4.63 -1.31 -6.24
CA ASN A 50 4.97 -0.38 -7.30
C ASN A 50 5.56 -1.19 -8.45
N GLU A 51 4.82 -1.29 -9.55
CA GLU A 51 5.23 -2.06 -10.73
C GLU A 51 6.59 -1.57 -11.24
N GLU A 52 6.86 -0.27 -11.03
CA GLU A 52 8.15 0.38 -11.22
C GLU A 52 9.26 -0.15 -10.29
N LEU A 53 8.98 -0.39 -8.99
CA LEU A 53 9.96 -1.01 -8.09
C LEU A 53 10.23 -2.46 -8.50
N ARG A 54 9.20 -3.22 -8.86
CA ARG A 54 9.39 -4.61 -9.33
C ARG A 54 10.19 -4.67 -10.62
N SER A 55 9.95 -3.76 -11.55
CA SER A 55 10.68 -3.73 -12.81
C SER A 55 12.11 -3.25 -12.64
N LEU A 56 12.36 -2.31 -11.72
CA LEU A 56 13.70 -1.90 -11.31
C LEU A 56 14.46 -3.06 -10.65
N ASP A 57 13.83 -3.77 -9.72
CA ASP A 57 14.41 -4.96 -9.07
C ASP A 57 14.73 -6.04 -10.11
N ALA A 58 13.83 -6.31 -11.05
CA ALA A 58 14.06 -7.28 -12.11
C ALA A 58 15.24 -6.90 -13.00
N GLN A 59 15.35 -5.63 -13.41
CA GLN A 59 16.49 -5.12 -14.19
C GLN A 59 17.81 -5.20 -13.43
N GLN A 60 17.80 -4.92 -12.12
CA GLN A 60 18.98 -5.06 -11.27
C GLN A 60 19.42 -6.52 -11.17
N ILE A 61 18.47 -7.45 -10.94
CA ILE A 61 18.76 -8.88 -10.87
C ILE A 61 19.32 -9.38 -12.21
N GLU A 62 18.75 -8.94 -13.33
CA GLU A 62 19.25 -9.30 -14.66
C GLU A 62 20.68 -8.78 -14.88
N THR A 63 20.94 -7.53 -14.51
CA THR A 63 22.29 -6.95 -14.59
C THR A 63 23.25 -7.69 -13.67
N LEU A 64 22.87 -8.09 -12.46
CA LEU A 64 23.77 -8.80 -11.55
C LEU A 64 24.06 -10.24 -11.98
N ASN A 65 23.17 -10.88 -12.74
CA ASN A 65 23.28 -12.29 -13.13
C ASN A 65 23.68 -12.51 -14.58
N SER A 66 23.91 -11.45 -15.35
CA SER A 66 24.31 -11.55 -16.75
C SER A 66 25.82 -11.31 -16.93
N TYR A 67 26.27 -11.36 -18.18
CA TYR A 67 27.60 -10.90 -18.57
C TYR A 67 27.42 -9.61 -19.36
N GLY A 68 28.35 -8.67 -19.20
CA GLY A 68 28.28 -7.41 -19.92
C GLY A 68 29.59 -6.65 -19.88
N TRP A 69 29.63 -5.52 -20.57
CA TRP A 69 30.76 -4.60 -20.53
C TRP A 69 30.41 -3.43 -19.61
N ILE A 70 31.29 -3.11 -18.67
CA ILE A 70 31.21 -1.86 -17.89
C ILE A 70 31.88 -0.75 -18.68
N ASP A 71 33.05 -1.04 -19.24
CA ASP A 71 33.78 -0.17 -20.16
C ASP A 71 34.45 -1.02 -21.23
N GLN A 72 33.87 -1.01 -22.44
CA GLN A 72 34.40 -1.77 -23.57
C GLN A 72 35.72 -1.22 -24.09
N THR A 73 35.96 0.09 -23.93
CA THR A 73 37.19 0.74 -24.40
C THR A 73 38.37 0.51 -23.46
N GLY A 74 38.09 0.51 -22.15
CA GLY A 74 39.04 0.13 -21.10
C GLY A 74 39.18 -1.38 -20.88
N GLY A 75 38.37 -2.20 -21.57
CA GLY A 75 38.40 -3.66 -21.48
C GLY A 75 37.85 -4.22 -20.16
N VAL A 76 37.00 -3.47 -19.46
CA VAL A 76 36.41 -3.87 -18.17
C VAL A 76 35.06 -4.53 -18.42
N ALA A 77 34.98 -5.83 -18.18
CA ALA A 77 33.76 -6.62 -18.26
C ALA A 77 33.14 -6.85 -16.86
N HIS A 78 31.83 -6.93 -16.81
CA HIS A 78 31.07 -7.44 -15.69
C HIS A 78 30.76 -8.93 -15.90
N ILE A 79 30.91 -9.70 -14.83
CA ILE A 79 30.56 -11.11 -14.74
C ILE A 79 29.40 -11.31 -13.76
N PRO A 80 28.63 -12.41 -13.87
CA PRO A 80 27.58 -12.72 -12.92
C PRO A 80 28.11 -12.73 -11.49
N ILE A 81 27.36 -12.13 -10.57
CA ILE A 81 27.80 -11.91 -9.19
C ILE A 81 28.11 -13.23 -8.47
N ALA A 82 27.39 -14.31 -8.78
CA ALA A 82 27.68 -15.64 -8.24
C ALA A 82 29.10 -16.11 -8.57
N ASN A 83 29.51 -15.94 -9.82
CA ASN A 83 30.83 -16.33 -10.31
C ASN A 83 31.91 -15.41 -9.73
N ALA A 84 31.61 -14.10 -9.62
CA ALA A 84 32.52 -13.15 -8.98
C ALA A 84 32.81 -13.54 -7.52
N MET A 85 31.78 -13.91 -6.76
CA MET A 85 31.95 -14.35 -5.37
C MET A 85 32.82 -15.61 -5.28
N GLU A 86 32.60 -16.60 -6.16
CA GLU A 86 33.41 -17.82 -6.20
C GLU A 86 34.89 -17.50 -6.48
N LEU A 87 35.16 -16.64 -7.46
CA LEU A 87 36.51 -16.21 -7.81
C LEU A 87 37.20 -15.48 -6.65
N VAL A 88 36.48 -14.57 -5.98
CA VAL A 88 37.02 -13.83 -4.82
C VAL A 88 37.36 -14.79 -3.67
N VAL A 89 36.50 -15.77 -3.39
CA VAL A 89 36.77 -16.78 -2.35
C VAL A 89 37.97 -17.65 -2.73
N ALA A 90 38.07 -18.07 -3.99
CA ALA A 90 39.21 -18.83 -4.50
C ALA A 90 40.52 -18.03 -4.38
N GLU A 91 40.50 -16.74 -4.73
CA GLU A 91 41.64 -15.83 -4.59
C GLU A 91 42.05 -15.56 -3.13
N GLN A 92 41.10 -15.58 -2.20
CA GLN A 92 41.37 -15.44 -0.77
C GLN A 92 41.93 -16.72 -0.16
N THR A 93 41.50 -17.88 -0.64
CA THR A 93 41.95 -19.19 -0.13
C THR A 93 43.30 -19.62 -0.73
N GLY A 94 43.63 -19.14 -1.93
CA GLY A 94 44.90 -19.40 -2.60
C GLY A 94 46.07 -18.48 -2.21
N ARG A 95 45.84 -17.52 -1.31
CA ARG A 95 46.87 -16.65 -0.70
C ARG A 95 47.21 -17.12 0.71
#